data_AF-A0AAN8XB94-F1
#
_entry.id   AF-A0AAN8XB94-F1
#
_cell.length_a   1.000
_cell.length_b   1.000
_cell.length_c   1.000
_cell.angle_alpha   90.00
_cell.angle_beta   90.00
_cell.angle_gamma   90.00
#
_symmetry.space_group_name_H-M   'P 1'
#
loop_
_entity.id
_entity.type
_entity.pdbx_description
1 polymer ?
#
loop_
_entity_poly.entity_id
_entity_poly.type
_entity_poly.pdbx_seq_one_letter_code
_entity_poly.pdbx_strand_id
1 'polypeptide(L)'
;MTISIKHLIIALHVVPALTPSYDVSALWQRDDANSLHKNYSLAIPVSGPSEAVLASSFLKELATGELYGCYPVLLYTNDTIRSAVVTSFLFELNLLASVPFMAYDIDVFLSSASLDSSVFRRGASNATVKHCLAYYMFSSLSRVEMVFASFRESDVFAGATQYVVVYTGTDLNITALQSSSVLLHFYNTLYLISSNGTAQDSKYPIRLLSNCPFCRSGQPEIILRNRWGPERGLSQETSLFPDLYRDCNGHTFRGVALIYPPIVDYSEGNATHPVILTDCLDRNIMEVISRFYNFTYVLYEPADGDWGLQFDNGSFNGLIGEVQRKEADFTLDVAITAERGEVVDFTIGYFAEPMSFVTSKPQGCRWPQTTSVRLYCIFWILFAMFATMSYLSNLTAFLTVPELSPSVDTLEALSFSSFTWGLEEGGTADYQLFKTSTVPLYMRIFKDMSICPTLVDCIQRTLDERYAFISWRLYLRDAIAQDFTDKNGYTQVYLAKESFWPVDVGYTLQKGSPLKRGFDSVLRRLIEGGFIEKWVSDLIQKRFLSAQRAKRAEAVELGETVNTTDENMSLSVHHLQGVFFVYFVGMLLASLLFLLEIATQSLKESNKFVIICFRNQ
;
A
#
# COMPACT_ATOMS: atom_id res chain seq x y z
N MET A 1 -62.85 6.71 15.04
CA MET A 1 -63.62 6.26 16.21
C MET A 1 -62.65 6.13 17.38
N THR A 2 -63.05 6.71 18.50
CA THR A 2 -62.35 7.00 19.76
C THR A 2 -61.98 5.79 20.63
N ILE A 3 -61.17 6.09 21.68
CA ILE A 3 -61.01 5.44 23.02
C ILE A 3 -59.51 5.04 23.22
N SER A 4 -58.65 5.61 24.07
CA SER A 4 -58.65 6.29 25.39
C SER A 4 -58.72 5.39 26.65
N ILE A 5 -57.87 5.74 27.65
CA ILE A 5 -57.92 5.45 29.11
C ILE A 5 -57.24 4.12 29.55
N LYS A 6 -56.06 4.09 30.23
CA LYS A 6 -55.65 4.46 31.62
C LYS A 6 -55.86 3.35 32.69
N HIS A 7 -54.76 3.02 33.39
CA HIS A 7 -54.56 2.63 34.82
C HIS A 7 -54.81 1.19 35.34
N LEU A 8 -53.76 0.61 36.00
CA LEU A 8 -53.66 0.05 37.39
C LEU A 8 -52.34 -0.76 37.50
N ILE A 9 -51.29 -0.44 38.29
CA ILE A 9 -51.03 -0.43 39.75
C ILE A 9 -51.12 -1.81 40.44
N ILE A 10 -50.02 -2.20 41.14
CA ILE A 10 -49.82 -2.98 42.40
C ILE A 10 -48.45 -3.69 42.31
N ALA A 11 -47.54 -3.85 43.29
CA ALA A 11 -47.09 -3.13 44.49
C ALA A 11 -46.00 -3.99 45.18
N LEU A 12 -44.95 -3.36 45.76
CA LEU A 12 -44.18 -3.68 47.01
C LEU A 12 -43.39 -5.02 47.08
N HIS A 13 -42.21 -5.22 47.69
CA HIS A 13 -41.36 -4.59 48.74
C HIS A 13 -39.92 -5.19 48.57
N VAL A 14 -38.79 -4.58 48.99
CA VAL A 14 -38.21 -4.54 50.34
C VAL A 14 -36.98 -3.60 50.35
N VAL A 15 -36.78 -2.85 51.44
CA VAL A 15 -35.61 -2.02 51.83
C VAL A 15 -35.20 -2.46 53.26
N PRO A 16 -33.90 -2.54 53.65
CA PRO A 16 -33.22 -1.48 54.43
C PRO A 16 -31.72 -1.26 54.01
N ALA A 17 -31.24 -0.04 53.75
CA ALA A 17 -30.80 1.05 54.64
C ALA A 17 -29.33 0.93 55.16
N LEU A 18 -28.46 1.88 54.75
CA LEU A 18 -27.48 2.65 55.56
C LEU A 18 -26.65 3.61 54.66
N THR A 19 -26.86 4.93 54.85
CA THR A 19 -26.05 6.09 54.40
C THR A 19 -25.02 6.44 55.50
N PRO A 20 -24.05 7.41 55.40
CA PRO A 20 -24.03 8.71 54.65
C PRO A 20 -22.66 9.04 54.00
N SER A 21 -22.30 10.16 53.34
CA SER A 21 -22.82 11.47 52.86
C SER A 21 -21.61 12.06 52.10
N TYR A 22 -21.69 12.71 50.93
CA TYR A 22 -22.19 14.07 50.67
C TYR A 22 -22.43 14.21 49.16
N ASP A 23 -23.56 14.81 48.77
CA ASP A 23 -23.98 15.06 47.38
C ASP A 23 -24.19 16.57 47.15
N VAL A 24 -23.69 17.06 46.02
CA VAL A 24 -23.79 18.45 45.55
C VAL A 24 -24.92 18.50 44.52
N SER A 25 -26.14 18.20 44.96
CA SER A 25 -27.34 18.23 44.15
C SER A 25 -28.27 19.35 44.63
N ALA A 26 -27.90 20.59 44.33
CA ALA A 26 -28.80 21.74 44.49
C ALA A 26 -28.55 22.74 43.37
N LEU A 27 -29.08 22.47 42.16
CA LEU A 27 -29.29 23.53 41.15
C LEU A 27 -30.25 23.18 39.99
N TRP A 28 -31.06 22.11 40.07
CA TRP A 28 -32.08 21.85 39.04
C TRP A 28 -33.38 21.33 39.65
N GLN A 29 -34.34 22.25 39.84
CA GLN A 29 -35.75 21.91 40.00
C GLN A 29 -36.57 22.81 39.08
N ARG A 30 -37.46 22.16 38.31
CA ARG A 30 -38.43 22.72 37.37
C ARG A 30 -39.73 22.98 38.13
N ASP A 31 -40.45 24.06 37.83
CA ASP A 31 -41.91 24.02 37.58
C ASP A 31 -42.51 25.39 37.19
N ASP A 32 -43.29 25.30 36.11
CA ASP A 32 -44.56 25.94 35.77
C ASP A 32 -44.79 27.46 35.54
N ALA A 33 -45.61 27.68 34.51
CA ALA A 33 -46.00 28.92 33.88
C ALA A 33 -47.11 29.67 34.63
N ASN A 34 -46.95 30.99 34.79
CA ASN A 34 -47.90 32.04 34.36
C ASN A 34 -47.66 33.39 35.08
N SER A 35 -47.92 34.46 34.34
CA SER A 35 -48.20 35.83 34.79
C SER A 35 -47.04 36.82 34.96
N LEU A 36 -47.03 37.78 34.02
CA LEU A 36 -47.00 39.24 34.20
C LEU A 36 -45.92 39.86 35.09
N HIS A 37 -45.05 40.62 34.41
CA HIS A 37 -44.41 41.88 34.84
C HIS A 37 -44.41 42.18 36.35
N LYS A 38 -43.21 42.12 36.95
CA LYS A 38 -42.77 43.15 37.89
C LYS A 38 -41.24 43.14 38.04
N ASN A 39 -40.65 44.31 37.79
CA ASN A 39 -39.26 44.64 38.02
C ASN A 39 -38.83 44.33 39.46
N TYR A 40 -37.69 43.66 39.62
CA TYR A 40 -36.79 43.91 40.75
C TYR A 40 -35.35 43.89 40.25
N SER A 41 -34.78 45.10 40.17
CA SER A 41 -33.35 45.33 40.16
C SER A 41 -32.76 44.88 41.49
N LEU A 42 -31.81 43.93 41.46
CA LEU A 42 -30.88 43.73 42.54
C LEU A 42 -29.46 43.93 42.01
N ALA A 43 -28.91 45.10 42.31
CA ALA A 43 -27.52 45.43 42.06
C ALA A 43 -26.65 44.67 43.06
N ILE A 44 -25.77 43.80 42.55
CA ILE A 44 -24.54 43.39 43.23
C ILE A 44 -23.39 43.98 42.41
N PRO A 45 -22.41 44.66 43.03
CA PRO A 45 -21.36 45.36 42.30
C PRO A 45 -20.34 44.32 41.82
N VAL A 46 -20.51 43.82 40.60
CA VAL A 46 -19.45 43.10 39.89
C VAL A 46 -18.58 44.15 39.21
N SER A 47 -17.44 44.44 39.82
CA SER A 47 -16.38 45.21 39.19
C SER A 47 -15.82 44.43 37.99
N GLY A 48 -16.30 44.76 36.80
CA GLY A 48 -15.73 44.35 35.51
C GLY A 48 -16.76 43.79 34.51
N PRO A 49 -17.50 44.63 33.76
CA PRO A 49 -18.54 44.20 32.83
C PRO A 49 -18.03 44.12 31.38
N SER A 50 -16.88 43.48 31.13
CA SER A 50 -16.40 43.28 29.76
C SER A 50 -16.32 41.81 29.40
N GLU A 51 -15.65 40.93 30.15
CA GLU A 51 -15.23 39.60 29.64
C GLU A 51 -16.34 38.56 29.35
N ALA A 52 -17.48 38.63 30.04
CA ALA A 52 -18.55 37.63 29.96
C ALA A 52 -19.48 37.79 28.74
N VAL A 53 -19.77 39.03 28.33
CA VAL A 53 -20.64 39.35 27.17
C VAL A 53 -19.90 39.10 25.84
N LEU A 54 -18.60 38.82 25.91
CA LEU A 54 -17.66 38.81 24.80
C LEU A 54 -17.45 37.43 24.17
N ALA A 55 -17.43 36.38 24.98
CA ALA A 55 -17.37 35.00 24.49
C ALA A 55 -18.57 34.65 23.57
N SER A 56 -19.73 35.27 23.82
CA SER A 56 -21.00 35.13 23.10
C SER A 56 -20.89 35.32 21.58
N SER A 57 -20.32 36.46 21.18
CA SER A 57 -20.24 36.89 19.77
C SER A 57 -19.26 36.04 18.97
N PHE A 58 -18.10 35.76 19.56
CA PHE A 58 -17.03 34.96 18.96
C PHE A 58 -17.44 33.50 18.72
N LEU A 59 -18.16 32.89 19.67
CA LEU A 59 -18.65 31.51 19.54
C LEU A 59 -19.70 31.37 18.44
N LYS A 60 -20.52 32.39 18.23
CA LYS A 60 -21.54 32.41 17.19
C LYS A 60 -20.91 32.45 15.78
N GLU A 61 -19.81 33.19 15.60
CA GLU A 61 -19.02 33.18 14.35
C GLU A 61 -18.27 31.85 14.14
N LEU A 62 -17.69 31.26 15.19
CA LEU A 62 -17.03 29.95 15.12
C LEU A 62 -18.01 28.81 14.78
N ALA A 63 -19.23 28.84 15.31
CA ALA A 63 -20.26 27.82 15.11
C ALA A 63 -20.95 27.91 13.73
N THR A 64 -20.84 29.05 13.02
CA THR A 64 -21.47 29.23 11.71
C THR A 64 -20.74 28.56 10.53
N GLY A 65 -19.57 27.94 10.77
CA GLY A 65 -18.85 27.14 9.76
C GLY A 65 -19.16 25.65 9.85
N GLU A 66 -19.98 25.14 8.93
CA GLU A 66 -20.05 23.73 8.47
C GLU A 66 -20.05 22.58 9.52
N LEU A 67 -20.74 22.71 10.66
CA LEU A 67 -20.85 21.62 11.66
C LEU A 67 -22.05 20.67 11.42
N TYR A 68 -22.25 20.16 10.19
CA TYR A 68 -23.26 19.13 9.94
C TYR A 68 -22.76 17.74 10.36
N GLY A 69 -23.35 17.18 11.43
CA GLY A 69 -23.13 15.79 11.86
C GLY A 69 -21.97 15.56 12.85
N CYS A 70 -21.47 16.63 13.48
CA CYS A 70 -20.34 16.60 14.40
C CYS A 70 -20.73 17.05 15.82
N TYR A 71 -20.16 16.44 16.85
CA TYR A 71 -20.41 16.82 18.25
C TYR A 71 -19.19 17.56 18.83
N PRO A 72 -19.36 18.79 19.37
CA PRO A 72 -18.27 19.50 20.04
C PRO A 72 -17.99 18.90 21.42
N VAL A 73 -16.70 18.78 21.77
CA VAL A 73 -16.24 18.29 23.08
C VAL A 73 -15.59 19.43 23.84
N LEU A 74 -15.93 19.60 25.11
CA LEU A 74 -15.32 20.58 26.00
C LEU A 74 -14.55 19.86 27.12
N LEU A 75 -13.29 20.22 27.27
CA LEU A 75 -12.41 19.74 28.33
C LEU A 75 -11.96 20.95 29.18
N TYR A 76 -12.19 20.88 30.48
CA TYR A 76 -11.90 21.96 31.42
C TYR A 76 -11.17 21.43 32.66
N THR A 77 -10.47 22.31 33.38
CA THR A 77 -9.90 22.00 34.72
C THR A 77 -10.73 22.67 35.82
N ASN A 78 -10.75 22.13 37.03
CA ASN A 78 -11.51 22.72 38.15
C ASN A 78 -11.09 24.16 38.47
N ASP A 79 -9.81 24.50 38.27
CA ASP A 79 -9.29 25.85 38.46
C ASP A 79 -9.86 26.85 37.44
N THR A 80 -10.27 26.38 36.26
CA THR A 80 -10.83 27.22 35.19
C THR A 80 -12.31 27.54 35.38
N ILE A 81 -13.11 26.66 36.01
CA ILE A 81 -14.54 26.91 36.27
C ILE A 81 -14.77 28.12 37.20
N ARG A 82 -13.79 28.45 38.06
CA ARG A 82 -13.85 29.62 38.94
C ARG A 82 -13.68 30.95 38.20
N SER A 83 -13.29 30.92 36.93
CA SER A 83 -13.24 32.10 36.07
C SER A 83 -14.64 32.43 35.56
N ALA A 84 -15.11 33.65 35.81
CA ALA A 84 -16.42 34.15 35.34
C ALA A 84 -16.59 33.97 33.82
N VAL A 85 -15.49 34.05 33.07
CA VAL A 85 -15.40 33.85 31.62
C VAL A 85 -15.83 32.44 31.21
N VAL A 86 -15.48 31.41 32.00
CA VAL A 86 -15.75 30.00 31.69
C VAL A 86 -17.20 29.64 31.95
N THR A 87 -17.78 30.13 33.05
CA THR A 87 -19.22 29.99 33.33
C THR A 87 -20.08 30.69 32.28
N SER A 88 -19.66 31.86 31.79
CA SER A 88 -20.37 32.56 30.70
C SER A 88 -20.17 31.88 29.34
N PHE A 89 -18.98 31.36 29.03
CA PHE A 89 -18.72 30.56 27.83
C PHE A 89 -19.57 29.27 27.78
N LEU A 90 -19.66 28.55 28.90
CA LEU A 90 -20.49 27.35 29.06
C LEU A 90 -21.98 27.63 28.91
N PHE A 91 -22.45 28.75 29.47
CA PHE A 91 -23.84 29.19 29.37
C PHE A 91 -24.21 29.59 27.93
N GLU A 92 -23.33 30.31 27.23
CA GLU A 92 -23.49 30.73 25.84
C GLU A 92 -23.45 29.58 24.83
N LEU A 93 -22.56 28.59 25.02
CA LEU A 93 -22.53 27.35 24.21
C LEU A 93 -23.84 26.57 24.31
N ASN A 94 -24.42 26.50 25.51
CA ASN A 94 -25.70 25.84 25.78
C ASN A 94 -26.90 26.59 25.17
N LEU A 95 -26.75 27.91 24.92
CA LEU A 95 -27.75 28.79 24.31
C LEU A 95 -27.65 28.84 22.78
N LEU A 96 -26.44 28.72 22.21
CA LEU A 96 -26.16 28.82 20.78
C LEU A 96 -26.31 27.49 20.03
N ALA A 97 -26.05 26.38 20.71
CA ALA A 97 -26.14 25.06 20.11
C ALA A 97 -27.36 24.33 20.67
N SER A 98 -28.42 24.21 19.86
CA SER A 98 -29.37 23.09 19.98
C SER A 98 -28.71 21.76 19.55
N VAL A 99 -27.43 21.58 19.90
CA VAL A 99 -26.56 20.43 19.60
C VAL A 99 -25.99 20.00 20.94
N PRO A 100 -26.23 18.75 21.40
CA PRO A 100 -25.68 18.29 22.66
C PRO A 100 -24.15 18.27 22.57
N PHE A 101 -23.47 18.82 23.57
CA PHE A 101 -22.02 18.80 23.69
C PHE A 101 -21.62 17.92 24.88
N MET A 102 -20.44 17.31 24.82
CA MET A 102 -19.91 16.51 25.92
C MET A 102 -18.87 17.34 26.69
N ALA A 103 -19.03 17.45 28.00
CA ALA A 103 -18.11 18.18 28.87
C ALA A 103 -17.40 17.21 29.83
N TYR A 104 -16.08 17.29 29.89
CA TYR A 104 -15.24 16.39 30.68
C TYR A 104 -14.25 17.19 31.55
N ASP A 105 -14.09 16.76 32.80
CA ASP A 105 -13.08 17.29 33.71
C ASP A 105 -11.73 16.62 33.43
N ILE A 106 -10.72 17.42 33.09
CA ILE A 106 -9.36 16.98 32.77
C ILE A 106 -8.68 16.35 33.98
N ASP A 107 -8.95 16.82 35.20
CA ASP A 107 -8.31 16.29 36.40
C ASP A 107 -8.84 14.88 36.71
N VAL A 108 -10.08 14.57 36.29
CA VAL A 108 -10.66 13.21 36.31
C VAL A 108 -10.11 12.36 35.17
N PHE A 109 -9.91 12.95 33.98
CA PHE A 109 -9.33 12.25 32.82
C PHE A 109 -7.91 11.74 33.10
N LEU A 110 -7.02 12.61 33.61
CA LEU A 110 -5.62 12.29 33.89
C LEU A 110 -5.42 11.36 35.11
N SER A 111 -6.40 11.28 36.02
CA SER A 111 -6.31 10.44 37.24
C SER A 111 -6.86 9.03 37.06
N SER A 112 -7.54 8.74 35.94
CA SER A 112 -8.03 7.40 35.63
C SER A 112 -6.90 6.50 35.13
N ALA A 113 -6.61 5.42 35.86
CA ALA A 113 -5.48 4.51 35.60
C ALA A 113 -5.62 3.66 34.32
N SER A 114 -6.71 3.83 33.57
CA SER A 114 -6.94 3.23 32.26
C SER A 114 -7.51 4.29 31.33
N LEU A 115 -6.70 4.76 30.38
CA LEU A 115 -7.09 5.64 29.25
C LEU A 115 -8.01 4.91 28.25
N ASP A 116 -8.96 4.12 28.75
CA ASP A 116 -9.84 3.28 27.95
C ASP A 116 -11.12 4.03 27.58
N SER A 117 -11.41 4.04 26.27
CA SER A 117 -12.61 4.61 25.65
C SER A 117 -13.93 4.10 26.27
N SER A 118 -13.89 2.98 26.99
CA SER A 118 -15.03 2.37 27.68
C SER A 118 -15.60 3.20 28.84
N VAL A 119 -14.77 4.00 29.53
CA VAL A 119 -15.20 4.84 30.67
C VAL A 119 -16.15 5.95 30.21
N PHE A 120 -15.96 6.47 29.00
CA PHE A 120 -16.70 7.60 28.45
C PHE A 120 -17.87 7.18 27.52
N ARG A 121 -18.04 5.88 27.23
CA ARG A 121 -19.18 5.35 26.44
C ARG A 121 -20.52 5.29 27.20
N ARG A 122 -20.58 5.60 28.50
CA ARG A 122 -21.82 5.46 29.30
C ARG A 122 -22.97 6.42 28.92
N GLY A 123 -22.74 7.38 28.02
CA GLY A 123 -23.78 8.32 27.55
C GLY A 123 -24.18 8.19 26.06
N ALA A 124 -23.48 7.39 25.26
CA ALA A 124 -23.69 7.31 23.81
C ALA A 124 -24.23 5.93 23.42
N SER A 125 -25.54 5.80 23.29
CA SER A 125 -26.16 4.62 22.69
C SER A 125 -25.78 4.53 21.21
N ASN A 126 -24.99 3.52 20.84
CA ASN A 126 -24.89 2.93 19.48
C ASN A 126 -24.64 3.86 18.27
N ALA A 127 -23.74 4.84 18.37
CA ALA A 127 -23.21 5.52 17.18
C ALA A 127 -21.70 5.77 17.30
N THR A 128 -20.97 5.57 16.20
CA THR A 128 -19.61 6.07 15.99
C THR A 128 -19.66 7.60 15.92
N VAL A 129 -19.63 8.25 17.08
CA VAL A 129 -19.69 9.71 17.19
C VAL A 129 -18.36 10.30 16.69
N LYS A 130 -18.38 11.02 15.56
CA LYS A 130 -17.24 11.82 15.08
C LYS A 130 -17.19 13.14 15.85
N HIS A 131 -16.12 13.35 16.61
CA HIS A 131 -15.82 14.64 17.24
C HIS A 131 -15.03 15.50 16.25
N CYS A 132 -15.52 16.69 15.87
CA CYS A 132 -14.87 17.49 14.81
C CYS A 132 -14.18 18.75 15.35
N LEU A 133 -14.59 19.22 16.53
CA LEU A 133 -14.06 20.40 17.20
C LEU A 133 -13.99 20.14 18.71
N ALA A 134 -12.79 20.26 19.28
CA ALA A 134 -12.58 20.12 20.71
C ALA A 134 -12.10 21.44 21.31
N TYR A 135 -12.83 21.91 22.33
CA TYR A 135 -12.52 23.09 23.11
C TYR A 135 -11.78 22.67 24.38
N TYR A 136 -10.65 23.30 24.65
CA TYR A 136 -9.87 23.03 25.84
C TYR A 136 -9.62 24.31 26.61
N MET A 137 -9.85 24.28 27.92
CA MET A 137 -9.61 25.43 28.79
C MET A 137 -8.54 25.11 29.82
N PHE A 138 -7.51 25.95 29.87
CA PHE A 138 -6.39 25.75 30.78
C PHE A 138 -5.91 27.04 31.42
N SER A 139 -5.52 26.91 32.69
CA SER A 139 -4.87 27.97 33.46
C SER A 139 -3.34 27.87 33.47
N SER A 140 -2.75 26.76 33.00
CA SER A 140 -1.32 26.47 33.04
C SER A 140 -0.83 25.71 31.81
N LEU A 141 0.31 26.10 31.24
CA LEU A 141 0.90 25.51 30.04
C LEU A 141 1.33 24.04 30.24
N SER A 142 1.86 23.67 31.41
CA SER A 142 2.31 22.30 31.69
C SER A 142 1.15 21.29 31.69
N ARG A 143 -0.05 21.73 32.09
CA ARG A 143 -1.26 20.89 31.99
C ARG A 143 -1.70 20.70 30.53
N VAL A 144 -1.55 21.73 29.69
CA VAL A 144 -1.80 21.61 28.24
C VAL A 144 -0.88 20.55 27.66
N GLU A 145 0.42 20.60 27.97
CA GLU A 145 1.40 19.63 27.47
C GLU A 145 1.10 18.20 27.91
N MET A 146 0.74 17.97 29.18
CA MET A 146 0.37 16.63 29.66
C MET A 146 -0.87 16.07 28.97
N VAL A 147 -1.89 16.91 28.74
CA VAL A 147 -3.12 16.50 28.07
C VAL A 147 -2.87 16.18 26.60
N PHE A 148 -2.15 17.04 25.88
CA PHE A 148 -1.78 16.80 24.49
C PHE A 148 -0.79 15.63 24.33
N ALA A 149 0.10 15.40 25.30
CA ALA A 149 0.94 14.19 25.33
C ALA A 149 0.08 12.93 25.48
N SER A 150 -0.96 12.97 26.32
CA SER A 150 -1.89 11.85 26.52
C SER A 150 -2.78 11.59 25.29
N PHE A 151 -3.06 12.62 24.46
CA PHE A 151 -3.79 12.41 23.19
C PHE A 151 -3.01 11.57 22.18
N ARG A 152 -1.67 11.62 22.26
CA ARG A 152 -0.82 10.79 21.40
C ARG A 152 -1.03 9.29 21.65
N GLU A 153 -1.51 8.94 22.83
CA GLU A 153 -1.64 7.56 23.32
C GLU A 153 -3.11 7.08 23.38
N SER A 154 -4.10 7.93 23.10
CA SER A 154 -5.52 7.63 23.33
C SER A 154 -6.38 7.65 22.06
N ASP A 155 -7.10 6.55 21.82
CA ASP A 155 -8.07 6.38 20.72
C ASP A 155 -9.29 7.32 20.80
N VAL A 156 -9.52 7.95 21.96
CA VAL A 156 -10.69 8.83 22.19
C VAL A 156 -10.67 10.07 21.29
N PHE A 157 -9.48 10.56 20.96
CA PHE A 157 -9.27 11.75 20.13
C PHE A 157 -8.85 11.42 18.69
N ALA A 158 -8.76 10.12 18.36
CA ALA A 158 -8.53 9.63 17.00
C ALA A 158 -9.73 9.99 16.10
N GLY A 159 -9.72 11.21 15.56
CA GLY A 159 -10.79 11.74 14.72
C GLY A 159 -11.09 13.23 14.89
N ALA A 160 -10.59 13.88 15.94
CA ALA A 160 -10.74 15.33 16.09
C ALA A 160 -9.88 16.08 15.07
N THR A 161 -10.54 16.77 14.14
CA THR A 161 -9.89 17.48 13.03
C THR A 161 -9.42 18.89 13.40
N GLN A 162 -10.00 19.52 14.43
CA GLN A 162 -9.71 20.89 14.85
C GLN A 162 -9.72 21.02 16.38
N TYR A 163 -8.76 21.77 16.91
CA TYR A 163 -8.55 21.97 18.34
C TYR A 163 -8.58 23.48 18.64
N VAL A 164 -9.35 23.89 19.64
CA VAL A 164 -9.38 25.27 20.13
C VAL A 164 -8.94 25.28 21.58
N VAL A 165 -7.81 25.89 21.88
CA VAL A 165 -7.23 25.96 23.21
C VAL A 165 -7.39 27.38 23.74
N VAL A 166 -8.17 27.54 24.80
CA VAL A 166 -8.37 28.79 25.54
C VAL A 166 -7.44 28.80 26.74
N TYR A 167 -6.48 29.73 26.73
CA TYR A 167 -5.57 29.94 27.84
C TYR A 167 -6.07 31.09 28.72
N THR A 168 -6.35 30.80 29.99
CA THR A 168 -6.88 31.77 30.97
C THR A 168 -5.83 32.22 31.99
N GLY A 169 -4.57 31.78 31.86
CA GLY A 169 -3.49 32.20 32.75
C GLY A 169 -2.91 33.57 32.41
N THR A 170 -2.11 34.13 33.30
CA THR A 170 -1.35 35.36 33.05
C THR A 170 -0.04 35.04 32.31
N ASP A 171 0.31 35.84 31.29
CA ASP A 171 1.61 35.87 30.61
C ASP A 171 2.02 34.65 29.75
N LEU A 172 1.14 34.19 28.84
CA LEU A 172 1.59 33.26 27.78
C LEU A 172 2.28 34.02 26.65
N ASN A 173 3.61 34.00 26.65
CA ASN A 173 4.40 34.60 25.58
C ASN A 173 4.53 33.62 24.40
N ILE A 174 4.61 34.14 23.17
CA ILE A 174 4.74 33.31 21.94
C ILE A 174 5.96 32.38 22.03
N THR A 175 7.03 32.85 22.66
CA THR A 175 8.26 32.09 22.90
C THR A 175 8.06 30.87 23.77
N ALA A 176 7.15 30.92 24.76
CA ALA A 176 6.86 29.79 25.64
C ALA A 176 6.10 28.67 24.90
N LEU A 177 5.21 29.04 23.98
CA LEU A 177 4.54 28.08 23.10
C LEU A 177 5.51 27.50 22.06
N GLN A 178 6.43 28.31 21.53
CA GLN A 178 7.46 27.86 20.59
C GLN A 178 8.51 26.94 21.22
N SER A 179 8.74 27.01 22.53
CA SER A 179 9.65 26.10 23.23
C SER A 179 9.07 24.71 23.50
N SER A 180 7.75 24.53 23.36
CA SER A 180 7.09 23.26 23.63
C SER A 180 7.21 22.31 22.44
N SER A 181 7.93 21.20 22.62
CA SER A 181 8.01 20.15 21.60
C SER A 181 6.67 19.45 21.39
N VAL A 182 5.81 19.36 22.42
CA VAL A 182 4.51 18.66 22.33
C VAL A 182 3.52 19.47 21.49
N LEU A 183 3.38 20.77 21.77
CA LEU A 183 2.36 21.62 21.15
C LEU A 183 2.64 21.94 19.68
N LEU A 184 3.92 21.91 19.28
CA LEU A 184 4.34 22.09 17.88
C LEU A 184 3.96 20.91 16.97
N HIS A 185 3.56 19.76 17.52
CA HIS A 185 3.11 18.61 16.72
C HIS A 185 1.59 18.60 16.46
N PHE A 186 0.83 19.57 16.98
CA PHE A 186 -0.62 19.66 16.76
C PHE A 186 -0.96 20.82 15.82
N TYR A 187 -1.17 20.50 14.56
CA TYR A 187 -1.18 21.47 13.47
C TYR A 187 -2.53 22.17 13.24
N ASN A 188 -3.66 21.53 13.59
CA ASN A 188 -4.99 22.16 13.52
C ASN A 188 -5.44 22.75 14.87
N THR A 189 -4.51 23.43 15.55
CA THR A 189 -4.76 23.99 16.89
C THR A 189 -4.77 25.52 16.85
N LEU A 190 -5.87 26.10 17.34
CA LEU A 190 -6.05 27.54 17.53
C LEU A 190 -5.91 27.87 19.02
N TYR A 191 -4.88 28.64 19.37
CA TYR A 191 -4.64 29.12 20.73
C TYR A 191 -5.24 30.52 20.91
N LEU A 192 -6.09 30.67 21.91
CA LEU A 192 -6.74 31.92 22.30
C LEU A 192 -6.08 32.45 23.56
N ILE A 193 -5.45 33.62 23.46
CA ILE A 193 -4.67 34.21 24.55
C ILE A 193 -5.15 35.64 24.80
N SER A 194 -5.36 35.97 26.08
CA SER A 194 -5.64 37.33 26.53
C SER A 194 -4.38 38.19 26.48
N SER A 195 -4.47 39.38 25.90
CA SER A 195 -3.34 40.29 25.70
C SER A 195 -3.39 41.49 26.63
N ASN A 196 -2.44 41.58 27.56
CA ASN A 196 -2.24 42.76 28.41
C ASN A 196 -1.00 43.54 27.94
N GLY A 197 -1.15 44.72 27.32
CA GLY A 197 0.03 45.61 27.22
C GLY A 197 0.14 46.72 26.17
N THR A 198 -0.77 46.95 25.22
CA THR A 198 -0.60 48.06 24.25
C THR A 198 -1.89 48.78 23.86
N ALA A 199 -1.80 50.01 23.32
CA ALA A 199 -2.95 50.80 22.84
C ALA A 199 -3.75 50.16 21.69
N GLN A 200 -3.19 49.13 21.05
CA GLN A 200 -3.86 48.33 20.02
C GLN A 200 -4.52 47.08 20.61
N ASP A 201 -4.04 46.61 21.76
CA ASP A 201 -4.65 45.52 22.54
C ASP A 201 -5.93 45.97 23.28
N SER A 202 -6.11 47.28 23.53
CA SER A 202 -7.38 47.80 24.07
C SER A 202 -8.55 47.69 23.09
N LYS A 203 -8.27 47.64 21.77
CA LYS A 203 -9.28 47.46 20.72
C LYS A 203 -9.54 46.00 20.37
N TYR A 204 -8.53 45.14 20.56
CA TYR A 204 -8.59 43.70 20.33
C TYR A 204 -7.87 42.94 21.46
N PRO A 205 -8.56 42.62 22.57
CA PRO A 205 -7.96 42.01 23.75
C PRO A 205 -7.58 40.54 23.56
N ILE A 206 -8.15 39.84 22.56
CA ILE A 206 -7.87 38.41 22.33
C ILE A 206 -6.98 38.25 21.09
N ARG A 207 -5.89 37.51 21.23
CA ARG A 207 -5.02 37.10 20.12
C ARG A 207 -5.28 35.64 19.77
N LEU A 208 -5.43 35.38 18.46
CA LEU A 208 -5.61 34.05 17.90
C LEU A 208 -4.28 33.61 17.30
N LEU A 209 -3.63 32.63 17.90
CA LEU A 209 -2.41 32.02 17.38
C LEU A 209 -2.73 30.65 16.81
N SER A 210 -2.02 30.24 15.76
CA SER A 210 -2.05 28.86 15.29
C SER A 210 -0.64 28.34 15.09
N ASN A 211 -0.45 27.04 15.27
CA ASN A 211 0.75 26.38 14.81
C ASN A 211 0.76 26.32 13.27
N CYS A 212 1.84 26.75 12.64
CA CYS A 212 2.07 26.62 11.22
C CYS A 212 3.22 25.63 11.00
N PRO A 213 2.97 24.42 10.45
CA PRO A 213 4.02 23.41 10.28
C PRO A 213 5.12 23.84 9.31
N PHE A 214 4.79 24.63 8.30
CA PHE A 214 5.68 24.97 7.19
C PHE A 214 5.65 26.46 6.89
N CYS A 215 6.02 27.33 7.83
CA CYS A 215 5.96 28.79 7.58
C CYS A 215 7.32 29.37 7.17
N ARG A 216 8.36 29.20 8.01
CA ARG A 216 9.65 29.89 7.82
C ARG A 216 10.65 29.00 7.10
N SER A 217 10.67 29.07 5.76
CA SER A 217 11.50 28.19 4.93
C SER A 217 11.25 26.70 5.24
N GLY A 218 9.97 26.34 5.43
CA GLY A 218 9.55 24.98 5.73
C GLY A 218 9.69 24.56 7.20
N GLN A 219 10.03 25.46 8.13
CA GLN A 219 10.11 25.14 9.56
C GLN A 219 8.79 25.45 10.31
N PRO A 220 8.47 24.70 11.38
CA PRO A 220 7.29 24.93 12.19
C PRO A 220 7.44 26.23 13.00
N GLU A 221 6.40 27.07 12.98
CA GLU A 221 6.36 28.34 13.70
C GLU A 221 4.95 28.65 14.17
N ILE A 222 4.84 29.29 15.33
CA ILE A 222 3.56 29.80 15.84
C ILE A 222 3.34 31.20 15.29
N ILE A 223 2.23 31.38 14.58
CA ILE A 223 1.91 32.64 13.92
C ILE A 223 0.62 33.24 14.48
N LEU A 224 0.59 34.57 14.56
CA LEU A 224 -0.61 35.33 14.87
C LEU A 224 -1.55 35.28 13.66
N ARG A 225 -2.67 34.57 13.80
CA ARG A 225 -3.69 34.43 12.75
C ARG A 225 -4.64 35.59 12.70
N ASN A 226 -5.13 36.01 13.86
CA ASN A 226 -6.10 37.08 13.94
C ASN A 226 -6.09 37.73 15.33
N ARG A 227 -6.81 38.82 15.46
CA ARG A 227 -7.11 39.49 16.73
C ARG A 227 -8.61 39.67 16.81
N TRP A 228 -9.17 39.51 18.00
CA TRP A 228 -10.59 39.60 18.22
C TRP A 228 -10.94 40.65 19.27
N GLY A 229 -11.99 41.41 18.97
CA GLY A 229 -12.39 42.64 19.63
C GLY A 229 -13.87 42.65 20.03
N PRO A 230 -14.20 43.06 21.26
CA PRO A 230 -15.57 43.19 21.75
C PRO A 230 -16.61 43.80 20.83
N GLU A 231 -16.28 44.98 20.32
CA GLU A 231 -17.21 45.84 19.60
C GLU A 231 -17.04 45.69 18.09
N ARG A 232 -15.99 44.98 17.65
CA ARG A 232 -15.56 44.97 16.24
C ARG A 232 -15.37 43.58 15.64
N GLY A 233 -15.53 42.51 16.42
CA GLY A 233 -15.33 41.14 15.96
C GLY A 233 -13.87 40.85 15.59
N LEU A 234 -13.67 39.98 14.60
CA LEU A 234 -12.34 39.69 14.05
C LEU A 234 -11.72 40.90 13.37
N SER A 235 -10.41 41.09 13.54
CA SER A 235 -9.68 42.22 12.95
C SER A 235 -9.56 42.14 11.43
N GLN A 236 -9.62 40.93 10.87
CA GLN A 236 -9.56 40.62 9.44
C GLN A 236 -10.50 39.45 9.14
N GLU A 237 -11.14 39.46 7.97
CA GLU A 237 -11.90 38.30 7.47
C GLU A 237 -10.90 37.26 6.91
N THR A 238 -10.46 36.33 7.76
CA THR A 238 -9.56 35.25 7.39
C THR A 238 -10.08 33.92 7.93
N SER A 239 -9.86 32.83 7.19
CA SER A 239 -10.17 31.49 7.71
C SER A 239 -9.33 31.22 8.96
N LEU A 240 -10.01 30.85 10.05
CA LEU A 240 -9.37 30.51 11.33
C LEU A 240 -8.63 29.17 11.27
N PHE A 241 -9.04 28.29 10.35
CA PHE A 241 -8.42 26.99 10.08
C PHE A 241 -8.11 26.88 8.58
N PRO A 242 -7.05 27.54 8.09
CA PRO A 242 -6.61 27.39 6.71
C PRO A 242 -6.00 26.01 6.47
N ASP A 243 -5.98 25.57 5.21
CA ASP A 243 -5.24 24.35 4.83
C ASP A 243 -3.72 24.62 4.91
N LEU A 244 -3.13 24.22 6.03
CA LEU A 244 -1.70 24.41 6.34
C LEU A 244 -0.76 23.51 5.54
N TYR A 245 -1.31 22.51 4.84
CA TYR A 245 -0.57 21.53 4.06
C TYR A 245 -0.66 21.79 2.56
N ARG A 246 -1.25 22.93 2.17
CA ARG A 246 -1.36 23.35 0.77
C ARG A 246 0.00 23.64 0.14
N ASP A 247 0.93 24.20 0.91
CA ASP A 247 2.29 24.54 0.49
C ASP A 247 3.24 24.25 1.66
N CYS A 248 4.21 23.37 1.43
CA CYS A 248 5.21 22.96 2.40
C CYS A 248 6.41 23.92 2.47
N ASN A 249 6.40 25.02 1.71
CA ASN A 249 7.38 26.11 1.75
C ASN A 249 8.85 25.64 1.71
N GLY A 250 9.13 24.61 0.93
CA GLY A 250 10.47 24.03 0.74
C GLY A 250 10.94 23.08 1.86
N HIS A 251 10.05 22.65 2.77
CA HIS A 251 10.40 21.69 3.82
C HIS A 251 11.03 20.41 3.26
N THR A 252 11.99 19.84 4.00
CA THR A 252 12.68 18.60 3.60
C THR A 252 12.18 17.42 4.42
N PHE A 253 11.42 16.52 3.79
CA PHE A 253 10.96 15.27 4.41
C PHE A 253 12.00 14.15 4.32
N ARG A 254 11.97 13.22 5.28
CA ARG A 254 12.80 12.02 5.28
C ARG A 254 11.98 10.83 4.81
N GLY A 255 12.35 10.25 3.68
CA GLY A 255 11.76 9.02 3.18
C GLY A 255 12.71 7.84 3.37
N VAL A 256 12.14 6.65 3.57
CA VAL A 256 12.90 5.39 3.60
C VAL A 256 12.45 4.49 2.46
N ALA A 257 13.39 3.82 1.79
CA ALA A 257 13.10 3.02 0.60
C ALA A 257 14.06 1.83 0.47
N LEU A 258 13.60 0.78 -0.22
CA LEU A 258 14.40 -0.36 -0.64
C LEU A 258 14.36 -0.49 -2.16
N ILE A 259 15.43 -1.06 -2.72
CA ILE A 259 15.56 -1.23 -4.16
C ILE A 259 14.55 -2.29 -4.64
N TYR A 260 13.64 -1.87 -5.51
CA TYR A 260 12.64 -2.75 -6.10
C TYR A 260 12.26 -2.28 -7.52
N PRO A 261 13.14 -2.52 -8.50
CA PRO A 261 12.93 -2.00 -9.83
C PRO A 261 11.81 -2.75 -10.57
N PRO A 262 11.05 -2.09 -11.47
CA PRO A 262 11.20 -0.70 -11.91
C PRO A 262 10.41 0.33 -11.08
N ILE A 263 9.81 -0.07 -9.94
CA ILE A 263 9.02 0.84 -9.09
C ILE A 263 9.97 1.81 -8.37
N VAL A 264 10.92 1.26 -7.63
CA VAL A 264 11.97 1.98 -6.92
C VAL A 264 13.33 1.50 -7.42
N ASP A 265 14.06 2.41 -8.04
CA ASP A 265 15.44 2.18 -8.47
C ASP A 265 16.26 3.40 -8.07
N TYR A 266 17.48 3.18 -7.59
CA TYR A 266 18.34 4.23 -7.08
C TYR A 266 19.82 3.87 -7.11
N SER A 267 20.66 4.90 -7.02
CA SER A 267 22.10 4.77 -6.83
C SER A 267 22.50 5.28 -5.45
N GLU A 268 23.59 4.74 -4.91
CA GLU A 268 24.22 5.25 -3.70
C GLU A 268 24.55 6.76 -3.86
N GLY A 269 24.12 7.55 -2.89
CA GLY A 269 24.37 8.99 -2.85
C GLY A 269 25.53 9.37 -1.92
N ASN A 270 25.80 10.66 -1.80
CA ASN A 270 26.85 11.19 -0.93
C ASN A 270 26.41 11.17 0.55
N ALA A 271 27.34 11.42 1.49
CA ALA A 271 27.07 11.49 2.93
C ALA A 271 25.91 12.45 3.36
N THR A 272 25.48 13.38 2.51
CA THR A 272 24.35 14.30 2.74
C THR A 272 22.99 13.75 2.29
N HIS A 273 22.97 12.82 1.33
CA HIS A 273 21.77 12.11 0.85
C HIS A 273 22.17 10.67 0.53
N PRO A 274 21.84 9.69 1.39
CA PRO A 274 22.39 8.35 1.23
C PRO A 274 21.86 7.64 -0.02
N VAL A 275 20.68 8.00 -0.54
CA VAL A 275 20.10 7.39 -1.75
C VAL A 275 19.51 8.43 -2.71
N ILE A 276 19.75 8.27 -4.02
CA ILE A 276 19.19 9.13 -5.08
C ILE A 276 18.46 8.26 -6.12
N LEU A 277 17.18 8.55 -6.34
CA LEU A 277 16.36 7.81 -7.31
C LEU A 277 16.89 7.94 -8.75
N THR A 278 17.00 6.81 -9.44
CA THR A 278 17.37 6.71 -10.87
C THR A 278 16.09 6.73 -11.74
N ASP A 279 16.11 6.27 -13.00
CA ASP A 279 14.91 6.28 -13.87
C ASP A 279 13.92 5.18 -13.41
N CYS A 280 13.05 5.51 -12.46
CA CYS A 280 12.03 4.61 -11.88
C CYS A 280 10.65 5.27 -11.76
N LEU A 281 9.62 4.47 -11.45
CA LEU A 281 8.24 4.95 -11.32
C LEU A 281 8.10 5.98 -10.20
N ASP A 282 8.63 5.66 -9.01
CA ASP A 282 8.48 6.50 -7.83
C ASP A 282 9.21 7.83 -7.95
N ARG A 283 10.28 7.90 -8.75
CA ARG A 283 10.91 9.19 -9.11
C ARG A 283 9.92 10.09 -9.82
N ASN A 284 9.21 9.58 -10.83
CA ASN A 284 8.26 10.37 -11.61
C ASN A 284 7.09 10.84 -10.73
N ILE A 285 6.58 9.95 -9.86
CA ILE A 285 5.49 10.28 -8.93
C ILE A 285 5.96 11.33 -7.92
N MET A 286 7.10 11.12 -7.25
CA MET A 286 7.62 12.03 -6.24
C MET A 286 8.04 13.38 -6.82
N GLU A 287 8.53 13.44 -8.06
CA GLU A 287 8.81 14.72 -8.75
C GLU A 287 7.53 15.54 -8.93
N VAL A 288 6.39 14.89 -9.24
CA VAL A 288 5.09 15.57 -9.35
C VAL A 288 4.57 15.99 -7.98
N ILE A 289 4.56 15.09 -6.99
CA ILE A 289 4.04 15.38 -5.64
C ILE A 289 4.86 16.51 -4.97
N SER A 290 6.20 16.42 -5.03
CA SER A 290 7.10 17.41 -4.43
C SER A 290 6.97 18.80 -5.05
N ARG A 291 6.80 18.89 -6.39
CA ARG A 291 6.52 20.17 -7.06
C ARG A 291 5.13 20.71 -6.77
N PHE A 292 4.13 19.85 -6.64
CA PHE A 292 2.75 20.27 -6.38
C PHE A 292 2.59 20.88 -4.99
N TYR A 293 3.24 20.30 -3.98
CA TYR A 293 3.21 20.76 -2.59
C TYR A 293 4.44 21.58 -2.18
N ASN A 294 5.38 21.83 -3.09
CA ASN A 294 6.60 22.61 -2.85
C ASN A 294 7.39 22.12 -1.63
N PHE A 295 7.80 20.85 -1.64
CA PHE A 295 8.72 20.27 -0.66
C PHE A 295 9.92 19.61 -1.32
N THR A 296 10.94 19.32 -0.53
CA THR A 296 12.09 18.50 -0.90
C THR A 296 12.12 17.24 -0.03
N TYR A 297 12.89 16.22 -0.41
CA TYR A 297 12.99 15.01 0.38
C TYR A 297 14.39 14.41 0.32
N VAL A 298 14.75 13.65 1.35
CA VAL A 298 15.96 12.83 1.42
C VAL A 298 15.56 11.39 1.60
N LEU A 299 16.13 10.49 0.81
CA LEU A 299 15.89 9.05 0.91
C LEU A 299 17.10 8.35 1.51
N TYR A 300 16.82 7.29 2.27
CA TYR A 300 17.80 6.39 2.85
C TYR A 300 17.27 4.95 2.90
N GLU A 301 18.19 4.00 3.04
CA GLU A 301 17.86 2.59 3.26
C GLU A 301 17.72 2.31 4.76
N PRO A 302 16.79 1.41 5.15
CA PRO A 302 16.66 1.02 6.53
C PRO A 302 17.90 0.23 6.99
N ALA A 303 18.28 0.38 8.25
CA ALA A 303 19.53 -0.19 8.77
C ALA A 303 19.59 -1.74 8.73
N ASP A 304 18.43 -2.39 8.76
CA ASP A 304 18.27 -3.84 8.70
C ASP A 304 18.00 -4.37 7.28
N GLY A 305 17.77 -3.50 6.29
CA GLY A 305 17.50 -3.88 4.90
C GLY A 305 16.14 -4.56 4.68
N ASP A 306 15.23 -4.52 5.66
CA ASP A 306 13.98 -5.28 5.62
C ASP A 306 12.76 -4.44 5.23
N TRP A 307 11.72 -5.10 4.72
CA TRP A 307 10.47 -4.47 4.30
C TRP A 307 9.51 -4.16 5.45
N GLY A 308 9.63 -4.87 6.57
CA GLY A 308 8.70 -4.78 7.70
C GLY A 308 7.93 -6.06 7.95
N LEU A 309 8.63 -7.00 8.58
CA LEU A 309 8.10 -8.16 9.27
C LEU A 309 7.54 -7.74 10.63
N GLN A 310 6.39 -8.32 10.97
CA GLN A 310 5.79 -8.15 12.29
C GLN A 310 6.45 -9.10 13.31
N PHE A 311 6.83 -8.57 14.46
CA PHE A 311 7.23 -9.34 15.63
C PHE A 311 6.02 -9.70 16.50
N ASP A 312 6.15 -10.70 17.37
CA ASP A 312 5.08 -11.18 18.27
C ASP A 312 4.51 -10.09 19.20
N ASN A 313 5.27 -9.01 19.45
CA ASN A 313 4.86 -7.87 20.25
C ASN A 313 4.03 -6.82 19.47
N GLY A 314 3.75 -7.06 18.18
CA GLY A 314 3.03 -6.13 17.29
C GLY A 314 3.90 -5.00 16.70
N SER A 315 5.19 -4.96 17.01
CA SER A 315 6.13 -4.03 16.37
C SER A 315 6.65 -4.57 15.04
N PHE A 316 7.08 -3.67 14.16
CA PHE A 316 7.63 -4.02 12.85
C PHE A 316 9.11 -3.63 12.76
N ASN A 317 9.89 -4.38 11.98
CA ASN A 317 11.24 -3.98 11.55
C ASN A 317 11.20 -3.22 10.21
N GLY A 318 12.35 -2.93 9.60
CA GLY A 318 12.40 -2.46 8.23
C GLY A 318 11.69 -1.13 7.97
N LEU A 319 11.27 -0.96 6.71
CA LEU A 319 10.52 0.21 6.22
C LEU A 319 9.33 0.59 7.12
N ILE A 320 8.47 -0.39 7.45
CA ILE A 320 7.29 -0.15 8.29
C ILE A 320 7.70 0.23 9.72
N GLY A 321 8.72 -0.44 10.27
CA GLY A 321 9.22 -0.18 11.62
C GLY A 321 9.77 1.22 11.78
N GLU A 322 10.51 1.73 10.81
CA GLU A 322 11.07 3.09 10.87
C GLU A 322 9.98 4.17 10.82
N VAL A 323 8.94 3.98 10.00
CA VAL A 323 7.77 4.89 9.99
C VAL A 323 6.96 4.77 11.29
N GLN A 324 6.78 3.56 11.81
CA GLN A 324 6.12 3.31 13.09
C GLN A 324 6.84 4.04 14.24
N ARG A 325 8.18 4.02 14.24
CA ARG A 325 9.04 4.71 15.22
C ARG A 325 9.24 6.21 14.93
N LYS A 326 8.70 6.73 13.81
CA LYS A 326 8.83 8.12 13.35
C LYS A 326 10.27 8.54 13.03
N GLU A 327 11.09 7.56 12.65
CA GLU A 327 12.44 7.78 12.12
C GLU A 327 12.36 8.31 10.68
N ALA A 328 11.39 7.80 9.91
CA ALA A 328 11.00 8.29 8.59
C ALA A 328 9.61 8.96 8.59
N ASP A 329 9.38 9.90 7.68
CA ASP A 329 8.10 10.58 7.48
C ASP A 329 7.18 9.79 6.54
N PHE A 330 7.76 9.12 5.55
CA PHE A 330 7.07 8.25 4.60
C PHE A 330 7.97 7.12 4.08
N THR A 331 7.37 6.05 3.57
CA THR A 331 8.08 5.08 2.71
C THR A 331 7.74 5.31 1.25
N LEU A 332 8.60 4.80 0.39
CA LEU A 332 8.22 4.46 -0.99
C LEU A 332 7.44 3.13 -1.03
N ASP A 333 7.33 2.56 -2.22
CA ASP A 333 6.71 1.25 -2.53
C ASP A 333 6.57 0.29 -1.35
N VAL A 334 5.34 0.05 -0.90
CA VAL A 334 5.02 -0.98 0.09
C VAL A 334 3.66 -1.59 -0.23
N ALA A 335 3.60 -2.93 -0.23
CA ALA A 335 2.35 -3.69 -0.32
C ALA A 335 1.40 -3.38 0.85
N ILE A 336 0.17 -2.96 0.53
CA ILE A 336 -0.87 -2.61 1.50
C ILE A 336 -1.47 -3.89 2.09
N THR A 337 -1.23 -4.13 3.39
CA THR A 337 -1.81 -5.25 4.14
C THR A 337 -2.58 -4.75 5.36
N ALA A 338 -3.57 -5.54 5.81
CA ALA A 338 -4.38 -5.20 6.97
C ALA A 338 -3.51 -5.05 8.24
N GLU A 339 -2.57 -5.97 8.43
CA GLU A 339 -1.65 -5.98 9.58
C GLU A 339 -0.78 -4.72 9.65
N ARG A 340 -0.22 -4.28 8.53
CA ARG A 340 0.57 -3.04 8.47
C ARG A 340 -0.31 -1.80 8.68
N GLY A 341 -1.55 -1.85 8.20
CA GLY A 341 -2.52 -0.75 8.31
C GLY A 341 -2.97 -0.45 9.74
N GLU A 342 -2.69 -1.32 10.71
CA GLU A 342 -2.95 -1.06 12.13
C GLU A 342 -1.98 -0.02 12.71
N VAL A 343 -0.71 -0.04 12.30
CA VAL A 343 0.36 0.77 12.88
C VAL A 343 0.76 1.98 12.04
N VAL A 344 0.53 1.93 10.72
CA VAL A 344 0.79 3.03 9.78
C VAL A 344 -0.45 3.36 8.96
N ASP A 345 -0.46 4.51 8.29
CA ASP A 345 -1.50 4.86 7.32
C ASP A 345 -0.94 4.77 5.90
N PHE A 346 -1.69 4.14 5.01
CA PHE A 346 -1.33 4.06 3.60
C PHE A 346 -1.98 5.20 2.79
N THR A 347 -1.29 5.62 1.73
CA THR A 347 -1.96 6.31 0.63
C THR A 347 -2.92 5.36 -0.08
N ILE A 348 -3.71 5.88 -1.02
CA ILE A 348 -4.34 5.01 -2.01
C ILE A 348 -3.29 4.16 -2.72
N GLY A 349 -3.69 2.96 -3.11
CA GLY A 349 -2.93 2.12 -4.01
C GLY A 349 -2.74 2.81 -5.35
N TYR A 350 -1.49 3.03 -5.77
CA TYR A 350 -1.20 3.66 -7.05
C TYR A 350 -0.90 2.66 -8.16
N PHE A 351 -0.49 1.44 -7.79
CA PHE A 351 -0.25 0.36 -8.73
C PHE A 351 -0.69 -0.96 -8.09
N ALA A 352 -1.32 -1.83 -8.88
CA ALA A 352 -1.72 -3.16 -8.45
C ALA A 352 -0.64 -4.17 -8.87
N GLU A 353 -0.05 -4.85 -7.90
CA GLU A 353 0.97 -5.86 -8.12
C GLU A 353 0.40 -7.25 -7.75
N PRO A 354 -0.08 -8.03 -8.73
CA PRO A 354 -0.52 -9.39 -8.47
C PRO A 354 0.67 -10.35 -8.53
N MET A 355 0.55 -11.47 -7.84
CA MET A 355 1.50 -12.57 -7.93
C MET A 355 1.27 -13.42 -9.18
N SER A 356 2.34 -14.00 -9.70
CA SER A 356 2.32 -14.95 -10.81
C SER A 356 3.47 -15.94 -10.64
N PHE A 357 3.70 -16.79 -11.63
CA PHE A 357 4.82 -17.72 -11.60
C PHE A 357 5.44 -17.92 -12.97
N VAL A 358 6.70 -18.34 -12.95
CA VAL A 358 7.51 -18.59 -14.15
C VAL A 358 7.91 -20.06 -14.20
N THR A 359 7.78 -20.68 -15.37
CA THR A 359 8.27 -22.02 -15.67
C THR A 359 9.19 -22.00 -16.89
N SER A 360 9.96 -23.06 -17.14
CA SER A 360 10.61 -23.24 -18.45
C SER A 360 9.56 -23.31 -19.58
N LYS A 361 9.92 -22.78 -20.76
CA LYS A 361 9.06 -22.94 -21.94
C LYS A 361 8.97 -24.42 -22.34
N PRO A 362 7.78 -24.92 -22.68
CA PRO A 362 7.62 -26.31 -23.12
C PRO A 362 8.41 -26.58 -24.40
N GLN A 363 9.32 -27.58 -24.35
CA GLN A 363 10.05 -28.10 -25.51
C GLN A 363 9.35 -29.35 -26.08
N GLY A 364 9.37 -29.54 -27.41
CA GLY A 364 8.66 -30.64 -28.12
C GLY A 364 9.13 -32.06 -27.77
N CYS A 365 8.27 -33.06 -28.00
CA CYS A 365 8.36 -34.46 -27.50
C CYS A 365 9.48 -35.36 -28.09
N ARG A 366 9.85 -36.43 -27.36
CA ARG A 366 10.89 -37.46 -27.66
C ARG A 366 10.28 -38.89 -27.74
N TRP A 367 10.71 -39.75 -28.69
CA TRP A 367 10.04 -41.03 -29.06
C TRP A 367 10.73 -42.35 -28.61
N PRO A 368 10.02 -43.50 -28.41
CA PRO A 368 10.60 -44.82 -28.01
C PRO A 368 10.63 -45.93 -29.12
N GLN A 369 11.39 -47.03 -28.93
CA GLN A 369 11.69 -48.12 -29.90
C GLN A 369 11.31 -49.55 -29.44
N THR A 370 10.69 -50.40 -30.30
CA THR A 370 10.67 -51.90 -30.22
C THR A 370 10.16 -52.61 -31.50
N THR A 371 10.54 -53.89 -31.72
CA THR A 371 10.58 -54.62 -33.02
C THR A 371 9.30 -55.35 -33.46
N SER A 372 8.35 -55.62 -32.56
CA SER A 372 7.03 -56.22 -32.90
C SER A 372 6.21 -55.32 -33.85
N VAL A 373 6.57 -54.04 -33.91
CA VAL A 373 6.05 -52.98 -34.79
C VAL A 373 6.34 -53.23 -36.28
N ARG A 374 7.34 -54.05 -36.62
CA ARG A 374 7.80 -54.23 -38.02
C ARG A 374 6.89 -55.09 -38.91
N LEU A 375 6.11 -56.02 -38.36
CA LEU A 375 5.13 -56.78 -39.15
C LEU A 375 3.83 -56.00 -39.32
N TYR A 376 3.50 -55.17 -38.32
CA TYR A 376 2.53 -54.08 -38.48
C TYR A 376 2.99 -53.10 -39.56
N CYS A 377 4.29 -52.80 -39.71
CA CYS A 377 4.83 -51.88 -40.71
C CYS A 377 4.44 -52.20 -42.17
N ILE A 378 4.19 -53.46 -42.57
CA ILE A 378 3.89 -53.80 -43.97
C ILE A 378 2.42 -53.51 -44.32
N PHE A 379 1.49 -53.87 -43.45
CA PHE A 379 0.08 -53.45 -43.56
C PHE A 379 -0.05 -51.93 -43.33
N TRP A 380 0.78 -51.40 -42.43
CA TRP A 380 0.95 -49.98 -42.19
C TRP A 380 1.54 -49.24 -43.38
N ILE A 381 2.35 -49.82 -44.28
CA ILE A 381 2.88 -49.10 -45.45
C ILE A 381 1.75 -48.75 -46.44
N LEU A 382 0.76 -49.64 -46.60
CA LEU A 382 -0.41 -49.39 -47.46
C LEU A 382 -1.41 -48.43 -46.78
N PHE A 383 -1.65 -48.60 -45.48
CA PHE A 383 -2.35 -47.58 -44.68
C PHE A 383 -1.59 -46.25 -44.70
N ALA A 384 -0.25 -46.25 -44.66
CA ALA A 384 0.62 -45.09 -44.67
C ALA A 384 0.61 -44.40 -46.02
N MET A 385 0.25 -45.02 -47.14
CA MET A 385 0.12 -44.25 -48.39
C MET A 385 -1.12 -43.33 -48.35
N PHE A 386 -2.25 -43.82 -47.83
CA PHE A 386 -3.46 -43.02 -47.64
C PHE A 386 -3.36 -42.08 -46.43
N ALA A 387 -2.80 -42.60 -45.35
CA ALA A 387 -2.50 -41.83 -44.17
C ALA A 387 -1.39 -40.83 -44.43
N THR A 388 -0.42 -41.00 -45.34
CA THR A 388 0.60 -39.96 -45.65
C THR A 388 0.01 -38.79 -46.39
N MET A 389 -1.03 -38.97 -47.19
CA MET A 389 -1.73 -37.85 -47.83
C MET A 389 -2.61 -37.10 -46.82
N SER A 390 -3.35 -37.83 -45.97
CA SER A 390 -4.11 -37.23 -44.86
C SER A 390 -3.20 -36.58 -43.80
N TYR A 391 -2.07 -37.23 -43.49
CA TYR A 391 -1.02 -36.76 -42.60
C TYR A 391 -0.27 -35.60 -43.22
N LEU A 392 0.01 -35.56 -44.53
CA LEU A 392 0.66 -34.40 -45.15
C LEU A 392 -0.24 -33.18 -45.02
N SER A 393 -1.55 -33.33 -45.20
CA SER A 393 -2.53 -32.24 -44.98
C SER A 393 -2.67 -31.84 -43.51
N ASN A 394 -2.60 -32.80 -42.58
CA ASN A 394 -2.68 -32.51 -41.15
C ASN A 394 -1.34 -32.02 -40.58
N LEU A 395 -0.22 -32.44 -41.17
CA LEU A 395 1.15 -32.04 -40.87
C LEU A 395 1.39 -30.63 -41.39
N THR A 396 0.91 -30.27 -42.59
CA THR A 396 0.97 -28.87 -43.01
C THR A 396 0.15 -27.98 -42.07
N ALA A 397 -1.02 -28.43 -41.63
CA ALA A 397 -1.79 -27.71 -40.60
C ALA A 397 -1.05 -27.62 -39.24
N PHE A 398 -0.44 -28.72 -38.78
CA PHE A 398 0.31 -28.80 -37.53
C PHE A 398 1.65 -28.03 -37.58
N LEU A 399 2.32 -27.98 -38.74
CA LEU A 399 3.54 -27.19 -38.94
C LEU A 399 3.22 -25.70 -39.03
N THR A 400 2.04 -25.32 -39.51
CA THR A 400 1.60 -23.91 -39.50
C THR A 400 1.19 -23.42 -38.12
N VAL A 401 0.67 -24.31 -37.27
CA VAL A 401 0.30 -24.00 -35.88
C VAL A 401 0.93 -25.06 -34.97
N PRO A 402 2.18 -24.88 -34.52
CA PRO A 402 2.79 -25.80 -33.58
C PRO A 402 1.92 -25.87 -32.32
N GLU A 403 1.38 -27.04 -32.02
CA GLU A 403 0.65 -27.29 -30.77
C GLU A 403 1.68 -27.40 -29.64
N LEU A 404 1.95 -26.28 -28.96
CA LEU A 404 2.76 -26.31 -27.74
C LEU A 404 2.01 -27.11 -26.68
N SER A 405 2.73 -27.91 -25.87
CA SER A 405 2.10 -28.58 -24.73
C SER A 405 1.42 -27.55 -23.82
N PRO A 406 0.25 -27.89 -23.23
CA PRO A 406 -0.51 -26.95 -22.44
C PRO A 406 0.36 -26.40 -21.31
N SER A 407 0.54 -25.08 -21.32
CA SER A 407 1.23 -24.36 -20.26
C SER A 407 0.43 -24.46 -18.96
N VAL A 408 1.14 -24.61 -17.84
CA VAL A 408 0.53 -24.48 -16.53
C VAL A 408 0.30 -22.99 -16.30
N ASP A 409 -0.95 -22.54 -16.44
CA ASP A 409 -1.30 -21.11 -16.35
C ASP A 409 -1.95 -20.74 -15.01
N THR A 410 -2.53 -21.70 -14.28
CA THR A 410 -3.23 -21.44 -13.02
C THR A 410 -2.47 -22.04 -11.84
N LEU A 411 -2.61 -21.39 -10.68
CA LEU A 411 -1.96 -21.84 -9.45
C LEU A 411 -2.50 -23.21 -8.98
N GLU A 412 -3.78 -23.49 -9.25
CA GLU A 412 -4.39 -24.79 -8.97
C GLU A 412 -3.79 -25.88 -9.87
N ALA A 413 -3.67 -25.62 -11.17
CA ALA A 413 -3.04 -26.54 -12.12
C ALA A 413 -1.58 -26.81 -11.75
N LEU A 414 -0.87 -25.79 -11.24
CA LEU A 414 0.50 -25.97 -10.72
C LEU A 414 0.55 -26.96 -9.57
N SER A 415 -0.39 -26.88 -8.63
CA SER A 415 -0.44 -27.77 -7.45
C SER A 415 -0.63 -29.25 -7.79
N PHE A 416 -1.21 -29.57 -8.95
CA PHE A 416 -1.41 -30.94 -9.44
C PHE A 416 -0.37 -31.37 -10.47
N SER A 417 0.49 -30.44 -10.90
CA SER A 417 1.51 -30.68 -11.92
C SER A 417 2.74 -31.40 -11.33
N SER A 418 3.64 -31.84 -12.21
CA SER A 418 4.93 -32.43 -11.80
C SER A 418 6.00 -31.38 -11.48
N PHE A 419 5.64 -30.09 -11.36
CA PHE A 419 6.60 -29.03 -11.05
C PHE A 419 6.81 -28.93 -9.55
N THR A 420 8.05 -28.74 -9.12
CA THR A 420 8.36 -28.22 -7.78
C THR A 420 8.25 -26.69 -7.80
N TRP A 421 7.90 -26.05 -6.70
CA TRP A 421 7.72 -24.59 -6.67
C TRP A 421 8.35 -23.95 -5.44
N GLY A 422 8.55 -22.64 -5.50
CA GLY A 422 9.15 -21.90 -4.41
C GLY A 422 9.14 -20.40 -4.55
N LEU A 423 9.56 -19.74 -3.47
CA LEU A 423 9.64 -18.28 -3.35
C LEU A 423 11.07 -17.82 -3.03
N GLU A 424 11.30 -16.52 -3.13
CA GLU A 424 12.55 -15.89 -2.73
C GLU A 424 12.65 -15.78 -1.21
N GLU A 425 13.87 -15.85 -0.67
CA GLU A 425 14.15 -15.68 0.75
C GLU A 425 14.01 -14.21 1.15
N GLY A 426 12.85 -13.85 1.71
CA GLY A 426 12.60 -12.51 2.21
C GLY A 426 11.29 -12.48 2.97
N GLY A 427 11.26 -11.85 4.14
CA GLY A 427 10.06 -11.71 4.97
C GLY A 427 8.97 -10.80 4.38
N THR A 428 8.77 -10.86 3.07
CA THR A 428 7.86 -10.04 2.29
C THR A 428 6.42 -10.53 2.44
N ALA A 429 5.47 -9.72 1.94
CA ALA A 429 4.05 -9.94 2.17
C ALA A 429 3.54 -11.27 1.58
N ASP A 430 4.18 -11.78 0.53
CA ASP A 430 3.93 -13.08 -0.09
C ASP A 430 4.29 -14.27 0.83
N TYR A 431 5.43 -14.22 1.52
CA TYR A 431 5.77 -15.24 2.52
C TYR A 431 4.76 -15.24 3.67
N GLN A 432 4.40 -14.06 4.16
CA GLN A 432 3.39 -13.91 5.22
C GLN A 432 2.04 -14.46 4.77
N LEU A 433 1.61 -14.17 3.53
CA LEU A 433 0.38 -14.69 2.95
C LEU A 433 0.32 -16.23 3.00
N PHE A 434 1.32 -16.91 2.45
CA PHE A 434 1.29 -18.38 2.38
C PHE A 434 1.37 -19.02 3.77
N LYS A 435 2.06 -18.38 4.71
CA LYS A 435 2.18 -18.84 6.10
C LYS A 435 0.88 -18.67 6.90
N THR A 436 0.17 -17.56 6.75
CA THR A 436 -1.02 -17.22 7.57
C THR A 436 -2.35 -17.62 6.93
N SER A 437 -2.37 -17.88 5.62
CA SER A 437 -3.63 -18.11 4.91
C SER A 437 -4.34 -19.39 5.34
N THR A 438 -5.67 -19.30 5.45
CA THR A 438 -6.58 -20.42 5.73
C THR A 438 -7.11 -21.10 4.46
N VAL A 439 -6.77 -20.58 3.27
CA VAL A 439 -7.24 -21.12 2.00
C VAL A 439 -6.55 -22.46 1.73
N PRO A 440 -7.29 -23.57 1.49
CA PRO A 440 -6.69 -24.91 1.33
C PRO A 440 -5.65 -25.01 0.21
N LEU A 441 -5.82 -24.25 -0.87
CA LEU A 441 -4.86 -24.20 -1.99
C LEU A 441 -3.51 -23.62 -1.54
N TYR A 442 -3.51 -22.50 -0.82
CA TYR A 442 -2.29 -21.84 -0.35
C TYR A 442 -1.57 -22.68 0.71
N MET A 443 -2.32 -23.31 1.63
CA MET A 443 -1.74 -24.24 2.60
C MET A 443 -1.03 -25.43 1.94
N ARG A 444 -1.62 -25.98 0.86
CA ARG A 444 -1.02 -27.09 0.11
C ARG A 444 0.28 -26.65 -0.56
N ILE A 445 0.27 -25.48 -1.19
CA ILE A 445 1.44 -24.92 -1.87
C ILE A 445 2.55 -24.65 -0.87
N PHE A 446 2.24 -24.04 0.27
CA PHE A 446 3.22 -23.71 1.30
C PHE A 446 3.92 -24.94 1.88
N LYS A 447 3.21 -26.07 2.01
CA LYS A 447 3.77 -27.31 2.58
C LYS A 447 4.94 -27.89 1.76
N ASP A 448 4.85 -27.83 0.43
CA ASP A 448 5.81 -28.44 -0.49
C ASP A 448 6.72 -27.39 -1.17
N MET A 449 6.79 -26.18 -0.57
CA MET A 449 7.49 -25.02 -1.12
C MET A 449 8.98 -25.02 -0.78
N SER A 450 9.85 -24.74 -1.75
CA SER A 450 11.28 -24.49 -1.49
C SER A 450 11.59 -22.99 -1.45
N ILE A 451 12.58 -22.59 -0.67
CA ILE A 451 13.06 -21.19 -0.62
C ILE A 451 14.35 -21.10 -1.44
N CYS A 452 14.49 -20.00 -2.18
CA CYS A 452 15.67 -19.72 -3.00
C CYS A 452 16.29 -18.36 -2.61
N PRO A 453 17.62 -18.19 -2.71
CA PRO A 453 18.31 -17.05 -2.09
C PRO A 453 18.22 -15.76 -2.90
N THR A 454 18.27 -15.82 -4.24
CA THR A 454 18.22 -14.62 -5.10
C THR A 454 17.28 -14.83 -6.27
N LEU A 455 16.61 -13.76 -6.73
CA LEU A 455 15.77 -13.76 -7.93
C LEU A 455 16.42 -14.45 -9.15
N VAL A 456 17.68 -14.14 -9.44
CA VAL A 456 18.38 -14.68 -10.62
C VAL A 456 18.58 -16.18 -10.49
N ASP A 457 19.00 -16.66 -9.32
CA ASP A 457 19.16 -18.10 -9.05
C ASP A 457 17.81 -18.82 -9.12
N CYS A 458 16.73 -18.19 -8.65
CA CYS A 458 15.38 -18.74 -8.71
C CYS A 458 14.95 -19.00 -10.15
N ILE A 459 15.10 -18.00 -11.01
CA ILE A 459 14.68 -18.09 -12.41
C ILE A 459 15.62 -19.03 -13.17
N GLN A 460 16.92 -19.02 -12.89
CA GLN A 460 17.86 -19.97 -13.48
C GLN A 460 17.48 -21.42 -13.14
N ARG A 461 17.08 -21.68 -11.90
CA ARG A 461 16.57 -23.00 -11.50
C ARG A 461 15.32 -23.43 -12.26
N THR A 462 14.45 -22.49 -12.69
CA THR A 462 13.29 -22.82 -13.57
C THR A 462 13.70 -23.31 -14.96
N LEU A 463 14.89 -22.92 -15.42
CA LEU A 463 15.46 -23.36 -16.70
C LEU A 463 16.12 -24.73 -16.57
N ASP A 464 16.83 -24.97 -15.46
CA ASP A 464 17.60 -26.18 -15.23
C ASP A 464 16.72 -27.37 -14.76
N GLU A 465 15.70 -27.08 -13.95
CA GLU A 465 14.81 -28.08 -13.34
C GLU A 465 13.36 -27.89 -13.78
N ARG A 466 12.48 -28.87 -13.52
CA ARG A 466 11.02 -28.67 -13.58
C ARG A 466 10.57 -27.88 -12.35
N TYR A 467 11.01 -26.64 -12.27
CA TYR A 467 10.76 -25.73 -11.16
C TYR A 467 9.90 -24.55 -11.61
N ALA A 468 8.98 -24.14 -10.75
CA ALA A 468 8.11 -22.99 -10.93
C ALA A 468 8.42 -21.94 -9.85
N PHE A 469 8.95 -20.80 -10.26
CA PHE A 469 9.25 -19.71 -9.35
C PHE A 469 8.04 -18.80 -9.20
N ILE A 470 7.55 -18.64 -7.96
CA ILE A 470 6.38 -17.81 -7.61
C ILE A 470 6.88 -16.48 -7.07
N SER A 471 6.47 -15.37 -7.68
CA SER A 471 6.82 -14.02 -7.24
C SER A 471 5.86 -12.98 -7.82
N TRP A 472 6.11 -11.70 -7.56
CA TRP A 472 5.34 -10.58 -8.07
C TRP A 472 5.45 -10.44 -9.58
N ARG A 473 4.32 -10.21 -10.26
CA ARG A 473 4.26 -10.24 -11.72
C ARG A 473 5.11 -9.14 -12.37
N LEU A 474 5.14 -7.94 -11.81
CA LEU A 474 5.94 -6.84 -12.38
C LEU A 474 7.43 -7.16 -12.25
N TYR A 475 7.85 -7.62 -11.06
CA TYR A 475 9.21 -8.06 -10.79
C TYR A 475 9.68 -9.17 -11.74
N LEU A 476 8.86 -10.20 -11.94
CA LEU A 476 9.12 -11.26 -12.92
C LEU A 476 9.25 -10.72 -14.35
N ARG A 477 8.36 -9.81 -14.77
CA ARG A 477 8.41 -9.22 -16.12
C ARG A 477 9.68 -8.42 -16.34
N ASP A 478 10.13 -7.68 -15.34
CA ASP A 478 11.36 -6.89 -15.40
C ASP A 478 12.59 -7.79 -15.48
N ALA A 479 12.70 -8.78 -14.59
CA ALA A 479 13.80 -9.76 -14.59
C ALA A 479 13.89 -10.51 -15.92
N ILE A 480 12.74 -10.94 -16.47
CA ILE A 480 12.69 -11.60 -17.79
C ILE A 480 13.20 -10.67 -18.89
N ALA A 481 12.80 -9.40 -18.86
CA ALA A 481 13.19 -8.41 -19.88
C ALA A 481 14.69 -8.09 -19.85
N GLN A 482 15.31 -8.05 -18.67
CA GLN A 482 16.73 -7.73 -18.53
C GLN A 482 17.62 -8.95 -18.72
N ASP A 483 17.40 -9.99 -17.92
CA ASP A 483 18.39 -11.05 -17.73
C ASP A 483 18.09 -12.27 -18.61
N PHE A 484 16.81 -12.60 -18.81
CA PHE A 484 16.39 -13.85 -19.48
C PHE A 484 15.86 -13.67 -20.91
N THR A 485 16.08 -12.50 -21.51
CA THR A 485 15.80 -12.23 -22.92
C THR A 485 17.10 -12.23 -23.74
N ASP A 486 17.14 -12.99 -24.83
CA ASP A 486 18.29 -13.06 -25.73
C ASP A 486 18.45 -11.79 -26.60
N LYS A 487 19.61 -11.63 -27.27
CA LYS A 487 19.90 -10.56 -28.24
C LYS A 487 18.82 -10.39 -29.33
N ASN A 488 18.08 -11.46 -29.63
CA ASN A 488 17.02 -11.51 -30.63
C ASN A 488 15.61 -11.25 -30.05
N GLY A 489 15.48 -11.04 -28.74
CA GLY A 489 14.19 -10.81 -28.07
C GLY A 489 13.44 -12.10 -27.69
N TYR A 490 14.08 -13.27 -27.84
CA TYR A 490 13.49 -14.55 -27.43
C TYR A 490 13.73 -14.79 -25.94
N THR A 491 12.68 -15.19 -25.22
CA THR A 491 12.74 -15.60 -23.82
C THR A 491 12.75 -17.12 -23.70
N GLN A 492 13.54 -17.68 -22.79
CA GLN A 492 13.58 -19.12 -22.54
C GLN A 492 12.56 -19.57 -21.47
N VAL A 493 12.10 -18.59 -20.68
CA VAL A 493 11.11 -18.76 -19.63
C VAL A 493 9.70 -18.37 -20.09
N TYR A 494 8.72 -19.02 -19.48
CA TYR A 494 7.29 -18.81 -19.69
C TYR A 494 6.67 -18.20 -18.43
N LEU A 495 6.11 -17.00 -18.56
CA LEU A 495 5.34 -16.35 -17.50
C LEU A 495 3.87 -16.81 -17.60
N ALA A 496 3.31 -17.30 -16.51
CA ALA A 496 1.92 -17.72 -16.45
C ALA A 496 0.95 -16.59 -16.87
N LYS A 497 -0.11 -16.96 -17.58
CA LYS A 497 -1.13 -16.00 -18.02
C LYS A 497 -1.95 -15.47 -16.86
N GLU A 498 -2.36 -16.34 -15.94
CA GLU A 498 -3.12 -15.91 -14.78
C GLU A 498 -2.21 -15.36 -13.69
N SER A 499 -2.76 -14.40 -12.97
CA SER A 499 -2.16 -13.80 -11.79
C SER A 499 -3.16 -13.93 -10.65
N PHE A 500 -2.66 -14.07 -9.43
CA PHE A 500 -3.48 -14.24 -8.24
C PHE A 500 -3.06 -13.22 -7.18
N TRP A 501 -3.95 -13.00 -6.21
CA TRP A 501 -3.73 -12.07 -5.10
C TRP A 501 -3.23 -10.69 -5.56
N PRO A 502 -4.07 -9.90 -6.27
CA PRO A 502 -3.73 -8.52 -6.59
C PRO A 502 -3.63 -7.72 -5.30
N VAL A 503 -2.44 -7.23 -4.99
CA VAL A 503 -2.20 -6.33 -3.86
C VAL A 503 -1.83 -4.98 -4.41
N ASP A 504 -2.45 -3.94 -3.85
CA ASP A 504 -2.08 -2.58 -4.20
C ASP A 504 -0.81 -2.17 -3.44
N VAL A 505 0.11 -1.50 -4.14
CA VAL A 505 1.24 -0.82 -3.55
C VAL A 505 0.93 0.66 -3.32
N GLY A 506 1.36 1.17 -2.17
CA GLY A 506 1.12 2.54 -1.75
C GLY A 506 2.26 3.06 -0.87
N TYR A 507 2.30 4.37 -0.70
CA TYR A 507 3.24 4.98 0.24
C TYR A 507 2.72 4.82 1.66
N THR A 508 3.60 4.44 2.58
CA THR A 508 3.26 4.44 4.00
C THR A 508 3.57 5.80 4.60
N LEU A 509 2.71 6.24 5.50
CA LEU A 509 2.83 7.48 6.24
C LEU A 509 2.64 7.16 7.72
N GLN A 510 3.18 8.02 8.58
CA GLN A 510 2.90 7.93 10.01
C GLN A 510 1.37 7.91 10.27
N LYS A 511 0.94 7.14 11.27
CA LYS A 511 -0.47 7.03 11.64
C LYS A 511 -1.08 8.42 11.92
N GLY A 512 -2.20 8.73 11.28
CA GLY A 512 -2.87 10.02 11.37
C GLY A 512 -2.17 11.16 10.61
N SER A 513 -1.24 10.86 9.70
CA SER A 513 -0.48 11.89 9.00
C SER A 513 -1.38 12.80 8.15
N PRO A 514 -1.26 14.14 8.30
CA PRO A 514 -2.02 15.10 7.50
C PRO A 514 -1.61 15.11 6.02
N LEU A 515 -0.44 14.57 5.68
CA LEU A 515 0.06 14.48 4.30
C LEU A 515 -0.78 13.52 3.43
N LYS A 516 -1.46 12.55 4.06
CA LYS A 516 -2.23 11.52 3.36
C LYS A 516 -3.23 12.10 2.37
N ARG A 517 -4.01 13.10 2.80
CA ARG A 517 -5.01 13.75 1.93
C ARG A 517 -4.37 14.40 0.71
N GLY A 518 -3.19 14.99 0.88
CA GLY A 518 -2.49 15.65 -0.20
C GLY A 518 -1.92 14.65 -1.21
N PHE A 519 -1.23 13.63 -0.72
CA PHE A 519 -0.68 12.55 -1.53
C PHE A 519 -1.78 11.83 -2.31
N ASP A 520 -2.88 11.43 -1.65
CA ASP A 520 -4.02 10.77 -2.27
C ASP A 520 -4.66 11.58 -3.39
N SER A 521 -4.68 12.91 -3.27
CA SER A 521 -5.26 13.82 -4.28
C SER A 521 -4.43 13.83 -5.57
N VAL A 522 -3.09 13.90 -5.43
CA VAL A 522 -2.18 13.88 -6.58
C VAL A 522 -2.14 12.49 -7.20
N LEU A 523 -2.03 11.44 -6.39
CA LEU A 523 -2.05 10.05 -6.86
C LEU A 523 -3.33 9.74 -7.64
N ARG A 524 -4.52 10.15 -7.15
CA ARG A 524 -5.78 9.99 -7.90
C ARG A 524 -5.69 10.58 -9.30
N ARG A 525 -5.19 11.81 -9.42
CA ARG A 525 -5.05 12.48 -10.72
C ARG A 525 -4.06 11.77 -11.64
N LEU A 526 -2.97 11.22 -11.08
CA LEU A 526 -1.99 10.45 -11.86
C LEU A 526 -2.58 9.13 -12.38
N ILE A 527 -3.36 8.45 -11.54
CA ILE A 527 -4.07 7.21 -11.89
C ILE A 527 -5.16 7.49 -12.93
N GLU A 528 -6.05 8.46 -12.66
CA GLU A 528 -7.13 8.86 -13.57
C GLU A 528 -6.60 9.39 -14.91
N GLY A 529 -5.43 10.02 -14.91
CA GLY A 529 -4.73 10.46 -16.11
C GLY A 529 -4.01 9.34 -16.88
N GLY A 530 -3.94 8.11 -16.35
CA GLY A 530 -3.24 6.99 -16.96
C GLY A 530 -1.71 7.12 -16.97
N PHE A 531 -1.14 8.04 -16.19
CA PHE A 531 0.31 8.29 -16.16
C PHE A 531 1.07 7.10 -15.57
N ILE A 532 0.53 6.46 -14.52
CA ILE A 532 1.17 5.33 -13.86
C ILE A 532 1.36 4.17 -14.83
N GLU A 533 0.28 3.75 -15.51
CA GLU A 533 0.33 2.66 -16.50
C GLU A 533 1.28 2.99 -17.66
N LYS A 534 1.24 4.23 -18.16
CA LYS A 534 2.13 4.70 -19.21
C LYS A 534 3.60 4.64 -18.80
N TRP A 535 3.94 5.15 -17.62
CA TRP A 535 5.31 5.17 -17.12
C TRP A 535 5.84 3.76 -16.87
N VAL A 536 5.03 2.86 -16.27
CA VAL A 536 5.41 1.45 -16.09
C VAL A 536 5.69 0.79 -17.44
N SER A 537 4.81 0.97 -18.42
CA SER A 537 5.01 0.41 -19.77
C SER A 537 6.28 0.96 -20.43
N ASP A 538 6.53 2.27 -20.30
CA ASP A 538 7.71 2.92 -20.87
C ASP A 538 9.01 2.45 -20.20
N LEU A 539 9.00 2.28 -18.87
CA LEU A 539 10.15 1.81 -18.11
C LEU A 539 10.52 0.37 -18.50
N ILE A 540 9.53 -0.53 -18.55
CA ILE A 540 9.76 -1.92 -18.99
C ILE A 540 10.28 -1.95 -20.43
N GLN A 541 9.68 -1.16 -21.33
CA GLN A 541 10.11 -1.12 -22.73
C GLN A 541 11.53 -0.57 -22.87
N LYS A 542 11.88 0.51 -22.15
CA LYS A 542 13.23 1.05 -22.13
C LYS A 542 14.25 0.03 -21.63
N ARG A 543 13.95 -0.63 -20.51
CA ARG A 543 14.81 -1.65 -19.88
C ARG A 543 15.03 -2.87 -20.77
N PHE A 544 13.98 -3.34 -21.44
CA PHE A 544 14.07 -4.37 -22.46
C PHE A 544 15.01 -3.97 -23.61
N LEU A 545 14.83 -2.77 -24.16
CA LEU A 545 15.64 -2.28 -25.27
C LEU A 545 17.10 -2.04 -24.87
N SER A 546 17.36 -1.53 -23.67
CA SER A 546 18.72 -1.33 -23.16
C SER A 546 19.43 -2.66 -22.95
N ALA A 547 18.76 -3.64 -22.34
CA ALA A 547 19.31 -4.99 -22.15
C ALA A 547 19.62 -5.67 -23.50
N GLN A 548 18.71 -5.57 -24.47
CA GLN A 548 18.92 -6.11 -25.81
C GLN A 548 20.12 -5.45 -26.52
N ARG A 549 20.27 -4.13 -26.39
CA ARG A 549 21.41 -3.39 -26.95
C ARG A 549 22.73 -3.80 -26.29
N ALA A 550 22.75 -3.93 -24.96
CA ALA A 550 23.93 -4.37 -24.22
C ALA A 550 24.38 -5.77 -24.66
N LYS A 551 23.45 -6.73 -24.72
CA LYS A 551 23.72 -8.11 -25.19
C LYS A 551 24.17 -8.17 -26.65
N ARG A 552 23.64 -7.30 -27.52
CA ARG A 552 24.11 -7.19 -28.91
C ARG A 552 25.52 -6.61 -28.99
N ALA A 553 25.84 -5.61 -28.18
CA ALA A 553 27.18 -5.02 -28.14
C ALA A 553 28.21 -6.03 -27.65
N GLU A 554 27.89 -6.78 -26.59
CA GLU A 554 28.73 -7.85 -26.05
C GLU A 554 28.97 -8.96 -27.10
N ALA A 555 27.94 -9.39 -27.84
CA ALA A 555 28.09 -10.37 -28.91
C ALA A 555 29.02 -9.88 -30.04
N VAL A 556 28.97 -8.59 -30.37
CA VAL A 556 29.88 -7.98 -31.35
C VAL A 556 31.33 -7.94 -30.83
N GLU A 557 31.53 -7.63 -29.55
CA GLU A 557 32.86 -7.66 -28.91
C GLU A 557 33.44 -9.08 -28.83
N LEU A 558 32.60 -10.10 -28.61
CA LEU A 558 33.00 -11.51 -28.61
C LEU A 558 33.36 -12.06 -30.00
N GLY A 559 33.27 -11.25 -31.05
CA GLY A 559 33.57 -11.65 -32.42
C GLY A 559 32.52 -12.58 -33.05
N GLU A 560 31.32 -12.70 -32.46
CA GLU A 560 30.20 -13.32 -33.16
C GLU A 560 29.80 -12.40 -34.32
N THR A 561 30.08 -12.82 -35.55
CA THR A 561 29.57 -12.12 -36.73
C THR A 561 28.05 -12.07 -36.63
N VAL A 562 27.51 -10.88 -36.37
CA VAL A 562 26.07 -10.60 -36.47
C VAL A 562 25.70 -10.71 -37.94
N ASN A 563 25.47 -11.94 -38.39
CA ASN A 563 24.83 -12.19 -39.66
C ASN A 563 23.38 -11.74 -39.49
N THR A 564 23.09 -10.51 -39.93
CA THR A 564 21.73 -9.96 -40.10
C THR A 564 21.00 -10.58 -41.29
N THR A 565 21.27 -11.84 -41.57
CA THR A 565 20.37 -12.69 -42.34
C THR A 565 19.75 -13.60 -41.31
N ASP A 566 18.41 -13.60 -41.23
CA ASP A 566 17.68 -14.75 -40.69
C ASP A 566 18.50 -16.00 -41.02
N GLU A 567 18.94 -16.74 -39.99
CA GLU A 567 19.50 -18.05 -40.22
C GLU A 567 18.37 -18.87 -40.82
N ASN A 568 18.23 -18.77 -42.14
CA ASN A 568 17.63 -19.78 -42.98
C ASN A 568 18.42 -21.01 -42.60
N MET A 569 17.85 -21.81 -41.70
CA MET A 569 18.43 -23.01 -41.13
C MET A 569 19.01 -23.81 -42.29
N SER A 570 20.32 -23.66 -42.51
CA SER A 570 20.94 -24.23 -43.68
C SER A 570 20.90 -25.73 -43.47
N LEU A 571 20.25 -26.43 -44.40
CA LEU A 571 19.93 -27.82 -44.22
C LEU A 571 21.23 -28.63 -44.18
N SER A 572 21.72 -28.91 -42.97
CA SER A 572 22.94 -29.65 -42.77
C SER A 572 22.78 -31.12 -43.17
N VAL A 573 23.89 -31.77 -43.53
CA VAL A 573 23.91 -33.20 -43.88
C VAL A 573 23.39 -34.07 -42.73
N HIS A 574 23.52 -33.63 -41.48
CA HIS A 574 22.96 -34.33 -40.32
C HIS A 574 21.43 -34.43 -40.36
N HIS A 575 20.74 -33.43 -40.94
CA HIS A 575 19.28 -33.47 -41.12
C HIS A 575 18.84 -34.46 -42.21
N LEU A 576 19.73 -34.78 -43.17
CA LEU A 576 19.47 -35.69 -44.29
C LEU A 576 20.13 -37.07 -44.13
N GLN A 577 20.80 -37.33 -43.01
CA GLN A 577 21.58 -38.56 -42.79
C GLN A 577 20.75 -39.83 -43.00
N GLY A 578 19.46 -39.80 -42.63
CA GLY A 578 18.56 -40.94 -42.81
C GLY A 578 18.38 -41.34 -44.27
N VAL A 579 18.30 -40.36 -45.18
CA VAL A 579 18.14 -40.62 -46.62
C VAL A 579 19.40 -41.25 -47.20
N PHE A 580 20.58 -40.76 -46.79
CA PHE A 580 21.86 -41.32 -47.20
C PHE A 580 22.06 -42.75 -46.68
N PHE A 581 21.72 -43.04 -45.42
CA PHE A 581 21.79 -44.40 -44.89
C PHE A 581 20.87 -45.36 -45.64
N VAL A 582 19.63 -44.96 -45.93
CA VAL A 582 18.70 -45.79 -46.71
C VAL A 582 19.22 -46.03 -48.13
N TYR A 583 19.79 -45.00 -48.77
CA TYR A 583 20.41 -45.13 -50.09
C TYR A 583 21.60 -46.10 -50.08
N PHE A 584 22.51 -45.98 -49.12
CA PHE A 584 23.67 -46.87 -49.01
C PHE A 584 23.28 -48.32 -48.72
N VAL A 585 22.35 -48.54 -47.78
CA VAL A 585 21.86 -49.89 -47.49
C VAL A 585 21.15 -50.49 -48.70
N GLY A 586 20.35 -49.69 -49.42
CA GLY A 586 19.68 -50.12 -50.65
C GLY A 586 20.67 -50.51 -51.75
N MET A 587 21.70 -49.70 -51.99
CA MET A 587 22.73 -49.99 -52.98
C MET A 587 23.55 -51.23 -52.63
N LEU A 588 23.83 -51.45 -51.34
CA LEU A 588 24.60 -52.60 -50.86
C LEU A 588 23.79 -53.90 -51.01
N LEU A 589 22.49 -53.87 -50.68
CA LEU A 589 21.57 -54.99 -50.90
C LEU A 589 21.38 -55.32 -52.38
N ALA A 590 21.20 -54.31 -53.23
CA ALA A 590 21.07 -54.50 -54.68
C ALA A 590 22.33 -55.14 -55.28
N SER A 591 23.50 -54.67 -54.85
CA SER A 591 24.79 -55.20 -55.30
C SER A 591 25.02 -56.65 -54.85
N LEU A 592 24.63 -56.99 -53.61
CA LEU A 592 24.68 -58.38 -53.10
C LEU A 592 23.75 -59.31 -53.88
N LEU A 593 22.52 -58.87 -54.17
CA LEU A 593 21.56 -59.66 -54.96
C LEU A 593 22.08 -59.91 -56.38
N PHE A 594 22.67 -58.90 -57.01
CA PHE A 594 23.28 -59.04 -58.33
C PHE A 594 24.45 -60.04 -58.34
N LEU A 595 25.32 -59.99 -57.32
CA LEU A 595 26.41 -60.97 -57.19
C LEU A 595 25.91 -62.40 -56.95
N LEU A 596 24.84 -62.57 -56.15
CA LEU A 596 24.21 -63.86 -55.92
C LEU A 596 23.56 -64.42 -57.19
N GLU A 597 22.96 -63.57 -58.02
CA GLU A 597 22.40 -63.97 -59.32
C GLU A 597 23.49 -64.46 -60.28
N ILE A 598 24.62 -63.74 -60.36
CA ILE A 598 25.78 -64.17 -61.16
C ILE A 598 26.35 -65.50 -60.65
N ALA A 599 26.49 -65.66 -59.33
CA ALA A 599 27.03 -66.89 -58.73
C ALA A 599 26.11 -68.10 -58.98
N THR A 600 24.80 -67.92 -58.85
CA THR A 600 23.83 -68.99 -59.12
C THR A 600 23.75 -69.35 -60.61
N GLN A 601 23.90 -68.38 -61.51
CA GLN A 601 23.97 -68.63 -62.95
C GLN A 601 25.25 -69.40 -63.33
N SER A 602 26.40 -69.03 -62.78
CA SER A 602 27.69 -69.72 -62.97
C SER A 602 27.65 -71.18 -62.47
N LEU A 603 27.02 -71.43 -61.31
CA LEU A 603 26.79 -72.79 -60.79
C LEU A 603 25.84 -73.61 -61.68
N LYS A 604 24.82 -72.98 -62.26
CA LYS A 604 23.88 -73.63 -63.17
C LYS A 604 24.52 -73.99 -64.51
N GLU A 605 25.42 -73.16 -65.03
CA GLU A 605 26.22 -73.47 -66.22
C GLU A 605 27.27 -74.57 -65.96
N SER A 606 27.93 -74.53 -64.79
CA SER A 606 28.84 -75.61 -64.37
C SER A 606 28.12 -76.96 -64.24
N ASN A 607 26.90 -76.99 -63.69
CA ASN A 607 26.09 -78.21 -63.60
C ASN A 607 25.56 -78.69 -64.96
N LYS A 608 25.30 -77.79 -65.93
CA LYS A 608 25.01 -78.19 -67.31
C LYS A 608 26.22 -78.85 -67.98
N PHE A 609 27.44 -78.37 -67.71
CA PHE A 609 28.67 -78.99 -68.21
C PHE A 609 28.88 -80.40 -67.64
N VAL A 610 28.58 -80.62 -66.35
CA VAL A 610 28.65 -81.95 -65.72
C VAL A 610 27.60 -82.93 -66.28
N ILE A 611 26.39 -82.46 -66.57
CA ILE A 611 25.32 -83.31 -67.17
C ILE A 611 25.63 -83.68 -68.63
N ILE A 612 26.33 -82.82 -69.38
CA ILE A 612 26.76 -83.14 -70.75
C ILE A 612 27.88 -84.19 -70.75
N CYS A 613 28.81 -84.16 -69.78
CA CYS A 613 29.84 -85.19 -69.66
C CYS A 613 29.29 -86.58 -69.26
N PHE A 614 28.21 -86.66 -68.48
CA PHE A 614 27.59 -87.94 -68.10
C PHE A 614 26.69 -88.56 -69.18
N ARG A 615 26.38 -87.83 -70.26
CA ARG A 615 25.57 -88.33 -71.39
C ARG A 615 26.40 -88.86 -72.57
N ASN A 616 27.73 -88.70 -72.51
CA ASN A 616 28.69 -89.15 -73.54
C ASN A 616 29.67 -90.25 -73.05
N GLN A 617 29.39 -90.87 -71.89
CA GLN A 617 29.85 -92.23 -71.56
C GLN A 617 28.68 -93.18 -71.75
#